data_AF-E3JWF8-F1
#
_entry.id   AF-E3JWF8-F1
#
_cell.length_a   1.000
_cell.length_b   1.000
_cell.length_c   1.000
_cell.angle_alpha   90.00
_cell.angle_beta   90.00
_cell.angle_gamma   90.00
#
_symmetry.space_group_name_H-M   'P 1'
#
loop_
_entity.id
_entity.type
_entity.pdbx_description
1 polymer ?
#
loop_
_entity_poly.entity_id
_entity_poly.type
_entity_poly.pdbx_seq_one_letter_code
_entity_poly.pdbx_strand_id
1 'polypeptide(L)'
;MDISNFIKRLEYAKQIDGALGFKIVLQIIFFVEGKTLVKEVQEMAKKENHDWERLKEPMVLRWGKMMPLLKHTRNNLDQLLLTMCASGIKTQQEFQNFCIKIDNLVAYLVQCQHMGR
;
A
#
# COMPACT_ATOMS: atom_id res chain seq x y z
N MET A 1 -6.51 6.26 -14.70
CA MET A 1 -6.44 6.48 -13.24
C MET A 1 -5.19 5.79 -12.73
N ASP A 2 -4.39 6.42 -11.88
CA ASP A 2 -3.26 5.72 -11.24
C ASP A 2 -3.76 4.73 -10.18
N ILE A 3 -2.93 3.74 -9.87
CA ILE A 3 -3.29 2.66 -8.95
C ILE A 3 -3.60 3.15 -7.53
N SER A 4 -2.94 4.22 -7.09
CA SER A 4 -3.15 4.78 -5.74
C SER A 4 -4.53 5.41 -5.62
N ASN A 5 -4.97 6.18 -6.62
CA ASN A 5 -6.30 6.74 -6.68
C ASN A 5 -7.38 5.65 -6.85
N PHE A 6 -7.08 4.58 -7.57
CA PHE A 6 -7.98 3.43 -7.70
C PHE A 6 -8.21 2.72 -6.36
N ILE A 7 -7.13 2.40 -5.63
CA ILE A 7 -7.21 1.78 -4.30
C ILE A 7 -7.96 2.68 -3.31
N LYS A 8 -7.67 3.98 -3.28
CA LYS A 8 -8.38 4.94 -2.40
C LYS A 8 -9.88 4.95 -2.64
N ARG A 9 -10.33 4.89 -3.90
CA ARG A 9 -11.77 4.82 -4.23
C ARG A 9 -12.43 3.54 -3.75
N LEU A 10 -11.74 2.40 -3.85
CA LEU A 10 -12.23 1.13 -3.33
C LEU A 10 -12.32 1.13 -1.80
N GLU A 11 -11.35 1.72 -1.11
CA GLU A 11 -11.38 1.87 0.35
C GLU A 11 -12.51 2.81 0.80
N TYR A 12 -12.76 3.88 0.05
CA TYR A 12 -13.89 4.76 0.34
C TYR A 12 -15.23 4.04 0.13
N ALA A 13 -15.36 3.24 -0.93
CA ALA A 13 -16.54 2.39 -1.14
C ALA A 13 -16.71 1.37 -0.01
N LYS A 14 -15.62 0.76 0.48
CA LYS A 14 -15.62 -0.10 1.69
C LYS A 14 -16.31 0.54 2.86
N GLN A 15 -15.94 1.79 3.11
CA GLN A 15 -16.34 2.55 4.29
C GLN A 15 -17.81 2.93 4.18
N ILE A 16 -18.27 3.37 3.01
CA ILE A 16 -19.68 3.69 2.75
C ILE A 16 -20.55 2.44 2.88
N ASP A 17 -20.15 1.33 2.29
CA ASP A 17 -20.95 0.11 2.23
C ASP A 17 -20.88 -0.74 3.52
N GLY A 18 -20.08 -0.33 4.51
CA GLY A 18 -19.81 -1.12 5.70
C GLY A 18 -19.23 -2.52 5.36
N ALA A 19 -18.54 -2.63 4.24
CA ALA A 19 -18.14 -3.90 3.67
C ALA A 19 -16.84 -4.45 4.31
N LEU A 20 -16.81 -5.77 4.55
CA LEU A 20 -15.57 -6.45 4.93
C LEU A 20 -14.60 -6.49 3.74
N GLY A 21 -13.29 -6.51 4.01
CA GLY A 21 -12.24 -6.49 2.98
C GLY A 21 -12.42 -7.58 1.90
N PHE A 22 -12.85 -8.77 2.31
CA PHE A 22 -13.17 -9.87 1.40
C PHE A 22 -14.24 -9.52 0.34
N LYS A 23 -15.29 -8.76 0.72
CA LYS A 23 -16.36 -8.37 -0.21
C LYS A 23 -15.85 -7.46 -1.32
N ILE A 24 -14.87 -6.60 -1.02
CA ILE A 24 -14.26 -5.73 -2.02
C ILE A 24 -13.46 -6.52 -3.02
N VAL A 25 -12.67 -7.50 -2.57
CA VAL A 25 -11.86 -8.32 -3.47
C VAL A 25 -12.73 -9.02 -4.52
N LEU A 26 -13.92 -9.48 -4.14
CA LEU A 26 -14.89 -10.06 -5.07
C LEU A 26 -15.47 -9.03 -6.05
N GLN A 27 -15.56 -7.76 -5.66
CA GLN A 27 -16.17 -6.70 -6.47
C GLN A 27 -15.18 -5.96 -7.37
N ILE A 28 -13.86 -6.04 -7.12
CA ILE A 28 -12.84 -5.31 -7.92
C ILE A 28 -13.02 -5.53 -9.41
N ILE A 29 -13.40 -6.75 -9.82
CA ILE A 29 -13.60 -7.10 -11.23
C ILE A 29 -14.65 -6.22 -11.95
N PHE A 30 -15.59 -5.63 -11.22
CA PHE A 30 -16.60 -4.73 -11.77
C PHE A 30 -16.09 -3.30 -11.98
N PHE A 31 -14.97 -2.95 -11.37
CA PHE A 31 -14.34 -1.62 -11.47
C PHE A 31 -13.19 -1.57 -12.47
N VAL A 32 -12.93 -2.68 -13.16
CA VAL A 32 -11.77 -2.88 -14.04
C VAL A 32 -12.27 -3.25 -15.43
N GLU A 33 -11.75 -2.56 -16.45
CA GLU A 33 -12.12 -2.81 -17.84
C GLU A 33 -11.05 -3.63 -18.58
N GLY A 34 -11.50 -4.56 -19.42
CA GLY A 34 -10.64 -5.38 -20.28
C GLY A 34 -10.43 -6.81 -19.74
N LYS A 35 -10.67 -7.80 -20.60
CA LYS A 35 -10.64 -9.23 -20.24
C LYS A 35 -9.30 -9.69 -19.63
N THR A 36 -8.19 -9.22 -20.19
CA THR A 36 -6.85 -9.56 -19.69
C THR A 36 -6.61 -9.03 -18.28
N LEU A 37 -6.98 -7.76 -18.05
CA LEU A 37 -6.77 -7.10 -16.77
C LEU A 37 -7.66 -7.70 -15.67
N VAL A 38 -8.93 -8.00 -15.99
CA VAL A 38 -9.85 -8.72 -15.10
C VAL A 38 -9.27 -10.07 -14.68
N LYS A 39 -8.81 -10.88 -15.64
CA LYS A 39 -8.20 -12.18 -15.35
C LYS A 39 -6.96 -12.03 -14.46
N GLU A 40 -6.11 -11.06 -14.75
CA GLU A 40 -4.90 -10.81 -13.98
C GLU A 40 -5.21 -10.46 -12.52
N VAL A 41 -6.16 -9.56 -12.29
CA VAL A 41 -6.60 -9.17 -10.94
C VAL A 41 -7.23 -10.35 -10.19
N GLN A 42 -8.01 -11.19 -10.87
CA GLN A 42 -8.59 -12.39 -10.26
C GLN A 42 -7.52 -13.39 -9.80
N GLU A 43 -6.47 -13.59 -10.59
CA GLU A 43 -5.38 -14.48 -10.21
C GLU A 43 -4.56 -13.92 -9.04
N MET A 44 -4.31 -12.60 -9.01
CA MET A 44 -3.70 -11.95 -7.83
C MET A 44 -4.57 -12.12 -6.58
N ALA A 45 -5.88 -11.90 -6.71
CA ALA A 45 -6.83 -12.05 -5.61
C ALA A 45 -6.86 -13.47 -5.04
N LYS A 46 -6.84 -14.50 -5.90
CA LYS A 46 -6.76 -15.90 -5.47
C LYS A 46 -5.46 -16.20 -4.74
N LYS A 47 -4.32 -15.72 -5.26
CA LYS A 47 -3.00 -15.93 -4.67
C LYS A 47 -2.90 -15.34 -3.25
N GLU A 48 -3.55 -14.20 -3.03
CA GLU A 48 -3.59 -13.53 -1.73
C GLU A 48 -4.78 -13.96 -0.85
N ASN A 49 -5.41 -15.11 -1.11
CA ASN A 49 -6.57 -15.63 -0.37
C ASN A 49 -7.74 -14.64 -0.22
N HIS A 50 -7.93 -13.79 -1.21
CA HIS A 50 -8.93 -12.72 -1.20
C HIS A 50 -8.80 -11.74 -0.02
N ASP A 51 -7.59 -11.62 0.54
CA ASP A 51 -7.28 -10.63 1.55
C ASP A 51 -7.01 -9.28 0.88
N TRP A 52 -7.91 -8.31 1.09
CA TRP A 52 -7.77 -6.96 0.54
C TRP A 52 -6.47 -6.27 0.96
N GLU A 53 -6.05 -6.52 2.20
CA GLU A 53 -4.88 -5.86 2.76
C GLU A 53 -3.59 -6.37 2.12
N ARG A 54 -3.54 -7.66 1.77
CA ARG A 54 -2.43 -8.30 1.03
C ARG A 54 -2.48 -8.01 -0.47
N LEU A 55 -3.67 -7.95 -1.07
CA LEU A 55 -3.85 -7.73 -2.51
C LEU A 55 -3.32 -6.37 -2.98
N LYS A 56 -3.35 -5.33 -2.13
CA LYS A 56 -2.88 -3.98 -2.50
C LYS A 56 -1.41 -3.95 -2.96
N GLU A 57 -0.55 -4.77 -2.37
CA GLU A 57 0.88 -4.80 -2.69
C GLU A 57 1.17 -5.26 -4.13
N PRO A 58 0.73 -6.45 -4.60
CA PRO A 58 0.94 -6.88 -5.98
C PRO A 58 0.27 -5.97 -7.01
N MET A 59 -0.88 -5.34 -6.68
CA MET A 59 -1.50 -4.36 -7.58
C MET A 59 -0.61 -3.12 -7.79
N VAL A 60 0.00 -2.61 -6.71
CA VAL A 60 0.94 -1.48 -6.79
C VAL A 60 2.25 -1.88 -7.46
N LEU A 61 2.79 -3.07 -7.17
CA LEU A 61 3.97 -3.61 -7.87
C LEU A 61 3.77 -3.64 -9.39
N ARG A 62 2.58 -4.03 -9.84
CA ARG A 62 2.30 -4.24 -11.25
C ARG A 62 1.91 -2.95 -11.98
N TRP A 63 1.10 -2.08 -11.36
CA TRP A 63 0.50 -0.91 -12.02
C TRP A 63 0.88 0.43 -11.39
N GLY A 64 1.71 0.43 -10.35
CA GLY A 64 2.29 1.64 -9.79
C GLY A 64 3.39 2.20 -10.70
N LYS A 65 3.45 3.52 -10.82
CA LYS A 65 4.72 4.17 -11.15
C LYS A 65 5.65 3.93 -9.98
N MET A 66 6.91 3.56 -10.25
CA MET A 66 7.95 3.25 -9.27
C MET A 66 7.88 4.19 -8.04
N MET A 67 7.18 3.73 -7.01
CA MET A 67 7.10 4.30 -5.68
C MET A 67 7.10 3.09 -4.76
N PRO A 68 7.97 3.02 -3.74
CA PRO A 68 8.08 1.83 -2.92
C PRO A 68 6.82 1.70 -2.05
N LEU A 69 5.97 0.76 -2.47
CA LEU A 69 5.58 -0.42 -1.69
C LEU A 69 5.73 -0.25 -0.18
N LEU A 70 4.62 0.01 0.51
CA LEU A 70 4.23 -0.60 1.78
C LEU A 70 3.07 0.24 2.34
N LYS A 71 2.11 -0.44 2.96
CA LYS A 71 1.27 0.23 3.96
C LYS A 71 2.17 0.70 5.09
N HIS A 72 2.57 1.94 5.00
CA HIS A 72 3.28 2.58 6.07
C HIS A 72 2.23 3.16 7.03
N THR A 73 2.09 2.53 8.19
CA THR A 73 1.34 3.07 9.31
C THR A 73 2.23 3.96 10.16
N ARG A 74 1.65 4.76 11.05
CA ARG A 74 2.43 5.52 12.04
C ARG A 74 3.32 4.59 12.88
N ASN A 75 2.85 3.38 13.21
CA ASN A 75 3.65 2.36 13.88
C ASN A 75 4.88 1.92 13.08
N ASN A 76 4.83 1.92 11.74
CA ASN A 76 6.01 1.59 10.92
C ASN A 76 7.07 2.70 10.99
N LEU A 77 6.65 3.96 11.10
CA LEU A 77 7.56 5.08 11.34
C LEU A 77 8.17 4.97 12.74
N ASP A 78 7.34 4.74 13.75
CA ASP A 78 7.79 4.60 15.14
C ASP A 78 8.78 3.43 15.30
N GLN A 79 8.49 2.28 14.69
CA GLN A 79 9.41 1.13 14.71
C GLN A 79 10.72 1.39 13.96
N LEU A 80 10.67 2.10 12.83
CA LEU A 80 11.89 2.47 12.10
C LEU A 80 12.79 3.34 12.99
N LEU A 81 12.21 4.36 13.64
CA LEU A 81 12.93 5.26 14.54
C LEU A 81 13.49 4.52 15.77
N LEU A 82 12.67 3.70 16.43
CA LEU A 82 13.10 2.91 17.59
C LEU A 82 14.26 1.96 17.26
N THR A 83 14.18 1.29 16.10
CA THR A 83 15.22 0.37 15.67
C THR A 83 16.54 1.10 15.44
N MET A 84 16.50 2.26 14.76
CA MET A 84 17.70 3.06 14.50
C MET A 84 18.30 3.66 15.78
N CYS A 85 17.47 4.11 16.74
CA CYS A 85 17.95 4.57 18.03
C CYS A 85 18.62 3.44 18.84
N ALA A 86 18.13 2.21 18.74
CA ALA A 86 18.67 1.06 19.47
C ALA A 86 19.97 0.51 18.84
N SER A 87 20.04 0.41 17.51
CA SER A 87 21.20 -0.18 16.82
C SER A 87 22.28 0.85 16.46
N GLY A 88 21.91 2.12 16.35
CA GLY A 88 22.71 3.16 15.72
C GLY A 88 22.87 2.97 14.21
N ILE A 89 23.37 4.00 13.53
CA ILE A 89 23.80 3.95 12.12
C ILE A 89 25.33 3.94 12.12
N LYS A 90 25.93 2.92 11.51
CA LYS A 90 27.37 2.66 11.56
C LYS A 90 28.06 2.91 10.23
N THR A 91 27.32 2.91 9.13
CA THR A 91 27.87 3.12 7.79
C THR A 91 27.11 4.18 7.00
N GLN A 92 27.80 4.78 6.01
CA GLN A 92 27.20 5.73 5.09
C GLN A 92 26.05 5.10 4.28
N GLN A 93 26.19 3.83 3.91
CA GLN A 93 25.13 3.12 3.18
C GLN A 93 23.89 2.87 4.04
N GLU A 94 24.07 2.54 5.32
CA GLU A 94 22.95 2.44 6.27
C GLU A 94 22.23 3.78 6.44
N PHE A 95 22.98 4.88 6.50
CA PHE A 95 22.41 6.23 6.55
C PHE A 95 21.56 6.55 5.32
N GLN A 96 22.10 6.32 4.12
CA GLN A 96 21.37 6.56 2.86
C GLN A 96 20.11 5.69 2.76
N ASN A 97 20.21 4.41 3.13
CA ASN A 97 19.06 3.51 3.14
C ASN A 97 17.99 3.95 4.13
N PHE A 98 18.39 4.49 5.29
CA PHE A 98 17.47 5.08 6.26
C PHE A 98 16.75 6.31 5.70
N CYS A 99 17.48 7.27 5.11
CA CYS A 99 16.90 8.46 4.47
C CYS A 99 15.85 8.09 3.41
N ILE A 100 16.20 7.17 2.51
CA ILE A 100 15.26 6.69 1.48
C ILE A 100 14.01 6.09 2.14
N LYS A 101 14.17 5.26 3.18
CA LYS A 101 13.03 4.64 3.87
C LYS A 101 12.15 5.66 4.57
N ILE A 102 12.73 6.62 5.30
CA ILE A 102 11.96 7.61 6.05
C ILE A 102 11.24 8.60 5.13
N ASP A 103 11.88 9.03 4.03
CA ASP A 103 11.28 9.94 3.05
C ASP A 103 10.03 9.30 2.41
N ASN A 104 10.14 8.02 2.03
CA ASN A 104 9.01 7.28 1.47
C ASN A 104 7.88 7.07 2.50
N LEU A 105 8.24 6.76 3.75
CA LEU A 105 7.30 6.61 4.86
C LEU A 105 6.52 7.89 5.13
N VAL A 106 7.22 9.02 5.24
CA VAL A 106 6.62 10.33 5.52
C VAL A 106 5.78 10.80 4.34
N ALA A 107 6.27 10.69 3.11
CA ALA A 107 5.52 11.06 1.92
C ALA A 107 4.18 10.31 1.84
N TYR A 108 4.19 9.00 2.12
CA TYR A 108 2.97 8.19 2.17
C TYR A 108 2.01 8.65 3.27
N LEU A 109 2.50 8.83 4.50
CA LEU A 109 1.67 9.18 5.65
C LEU A 109 1.02 10.57 5.50
N VAL A 110 1.74 11.55 4.95
CA VAL A 110 1.21 12.88 4.63
C VAL A 110 0.15 12.80 3.53
N GLN A 111 0.42 12.05 2.45
CA GLN A 111 -0.51 11.91 1.34
C GLN A 111 -1.81 11.17 1.71
N CYS A 112 -1.78 10.37 2.78
CA CYS A 112 -2.93 9.66 3.31
C CYS A 112 -3.64 10.41 4.46
N GLN A 113 -3.19 11.61 4.86
CA GLN A 113 -3.72 12.36 6.02
C GLN A 113 -3.61 11.61 7.36
N HIS A 114 -2.68 10.66 7.47
CA HIS A 114 -2.42 9.92 8.72
C HIS A 114 -1.54 10.70 9.71
N MET A 115 -1.03 11.87 9.29
CA MET A 115 -0.46 12.89 10.16
C MET A 115 -1.32 14.15 10.00
N GLY A 116 -1.80 14.70 11.13
CA GLY A 116 -2.56 15.95 11.13
C GLY A 116 -1.75 17.10 10.54
N ARG A 117 -2.42 18.03 9.86
CA ARG A 117 -1.82 19.29 9.41
C ARG A 117 -1.38 20.14 10.59
#